data_AF-A0A7W6CL60-F1
#
_entry.id   AF-A0A7W6CL60-F1
#
_cell.length_a   1.000
_cell.length_b   1.000
_cell.length_c   1.000
_cell.angle_alpha   90.00
_cell.angle_beta   90.00
_cell.angle_gamma   90.00
#
_symmetry.space_group_name_H-M   'P 1'
#
loop_
_entity.id
_entity.type
_entity.pdbx_description
1 polymer ?
#
loop_
_entity_poly.entity_id
_entity_poly.type
_entity_poly.pdbx_seq_one_letter_code
_entity_poly.pdbx_strand_id
1 'polypeptide(L)'
;MTSLAPVIETTPQAVPWRIDVNRGQRIGRVSSEWFLRPDDEKFLSLTDLYARVCARADKASTRIVESRSLRVEARSDNAERLTLLAPGDDHPIAPTNWSFGQLSSLVGAPASYL
;
A
#
# COMPACT_ATOMS: atom_id res chain seq x y z
N MET A 1 14.91 73.26 -29.44
CA MET A 1 16.00 72.32 -29.13
C MET A 1 15.39 70.93 -29.05
N THR A 2 15.58 70.13 -30.09
CA THR A 2 14.97 68.80 -30.22
C THR A 2 15.82 67.78 -29.47
N SER A 3 15.30 67.24 -28.37
CA SER A 3 15.94 66.16 -27.61
C SER A 3 15.54 64.82 -28.22
N LEU A 4 16.51 64.09 -28.77
CA LEU A 4 16.35 62.70 -29.22
C LEU A 4 16.24 61.80 -27.99
N ALA A 5 15.11 61.10 -27.84
CA ALA A 5 14.95 60.08 -26.81
C ALA A 5 15.91 58.89 -27.08
N PRO A 6 16.51 58.27 -26.04
CA PRO A 6 17.37 57.12 -26.23
C PRO A 6 16.57 55.92 -26.74
N VAL A 7 17.10 55.26 -27.76
CA VAL A 7 16.60 53.98 -28.26
C VAL A 7 16.78 52.95 -27.14
N ILE A 8 15.67 52.40 -26.66
CA ILE A 8 15.70 51.25 -25.75
C ILE A 8 16.10 50.04 -26.59
N GLU A 9 17.37 49.66 -26.55
CA GLU A 9 17.80 48.36 -27.07
C GLU A 9 17.07 47.28 -26.27
N THR A 10 16.16 46.59 -26.94
CA THR A 10 15.44 45.46 -26.36
C THR A 10 16.43 44.32 -26.28
N THR A 11 16.86 43.94 -25.08
CA THR A 11 17.66 42.72 -24.85
C THR A 11 16.92 41.54 -25.51
N PRO A 12 17.62 40.66 -26.25
CA PRO A 12 16.97 39.56 -26.95
C PRO A 12 16.19 38.73 -25.93
N GLN A 13 14.88 38.63 -26.15
CA GLN A 13 13.99 37.76 -25.38
C GLN A 13 14.61 36.37 -25.30
N ALA A 14 14.75 35.84 -24.08
CA ALA A 14 15.16 34.46 -23.87
C ALA A 14 14.22 33.56 -24.69
N VAL A 15 14.75 32.94 -25.74
CA VAL A 15 14.04 31.98 -26.56
C VAL A 15 13.40 30.92 -25.65
N PRO A 16 12.14 30.50 -25.90
CA PRO A 16 11.53 29.42 -25.14
C PRO A 16 12.43 28.19 -25.28
N TRP A 17 12.90 27.69 -24.15
CA TRP A 17 13.75 26.51 -24.07
C TRP A 17 13.01 25.34 -24.72
N ARG A 18 13.60 24.75 -25.78
CA ARG A 18 13.04 23.55 -26.42
C ARG A 18 13.50 22.33 -25.64
N ILE A 19 12.59 21.69 -24.90
CA ILE A 19 12.87 20.40 -24.25
C ILE A 19 12.89 19.30 -25.30
N ASP A 20 14.02 18.60 -25.42
CA ASP A 20 14.12 17.34 -26.16
C ASP A 20 13.81 16.17 -25.22
N VAL A 21 12.59 15.64 -25.33
CA VAL A 21 12.10 14.52 -24.53
C VAL A 21 12.84 13.20 -24.78
N ASN A 22 13.62 13.08 -25.87
CA ASN A 22 14.40 11.87 -26.17
C ASN A 22 15.79 11.85 -25.52
N ARG A 23 16.25 12.99 -24.98
CA ARG A 23 17.54 13.06 -24.28
C ARG A 23 17.47 12.65 -22.81
N GLY A 24 16.27 12.44 -22.27
CA GLY A 24 16.04 12.03 -20.89
C GLY A 24 15.85 10.53 -20.73
N GLN A 25 15.95 10.06 -19.48
CA GLN A 25 15.57 8.69 -19.09
C GLN A 25 14.38 8.73 -18.11
N ARG A 26 13.52 7.72 -18.15
CA ARG A 26 12.41 7.58 -17.20
C ARG A 26 12.95 7.08 -15.85
N ILE A 27 12.95 7.93 -14.84
CA ILE A 27 13.30 7.56 -13.46
C ILE A 27 12.02 7.16 -12.71
N GLY A 28 11.71 5.87 -12.70
CA GLY A 28 10.52 5.33 -12.00
C GLY A 28 10.70 5.10 -10.50
N ARG A 29 11.93 5.32 -9.98
CA ARG A 29 12.34 4.95 -8.63
C ARG A 29 11.40 5.49 -7.54
N VAL A 30 11.06 6.78 -7.56
CA VAL A 30 10.17 7.38 -6.56
C VAL A 30 8.77 6.74 -6.58
N SER A 31 8.24 6.46 -7.77
CA SER A 31 6.95 5.76 -7.91
C SER A 31 7.03 4.32 -7.39
N SER A 32 8.14 3.61 -7.66
CA SER A 32 8.38 2.27 -7.15
C SER A 32 8.54 2.26 -5.62
N GLU A 33 9.31 3.19 -5.07
CA GLU A 33 9.49 3.35 -3.63
C GLU A 33 8.16 3.68 -2.95
N TRP A 34 7.35 4.57 -3.52
CA TRP A 34 6.00 4.86 -3.02
C TRP A 34 5.07 3.65 -3.07
N PHE A 35 5.09 2.90 -4.19
CA PHE A 35 4.26 1.71 -4.37
C PHE A 35 4.59 0.61 -3.36
N LEU A 36 5.88 0.44 -3.05
CA LEU A 36 6.39 -0.59 -2.13
C LEU A 36 6.23 -0.24 -0.65
N ARG A 37 5.74 0.97 -0.32
CA ARG A 37 5.52 1.35 1.07
C ARG A 37 4.53 0.40 1.77
N PRO A 38 4.73 0.15 3.07
CA PRO A 38 3.67 -0.37 3.94
C PRO A 38 2.42 0.51 3.87
N ASP A 39 1.24 -0.07 4.09
CA ASP A 39 -0.03 0.64 3.94
C ASP A 39 -0.19 1.81 4.93
N ASP A 40 0.43 1.72 6.10
CA ASP A 40 0.52 2.77 7.12
C ASP A 40 1.42 3.96 6.71
N GLU A 41 2.28 3.79 5.70
CA GLU A 41 3.18 4.84 5.20
C GLU A 41 2.67 5.52 3.90
N LYS A 42 1.47 5.15 3.42
CA LYS A 42 0.85 5.66 2.18
C LYS A 42 -0.15 6.79 2.43
N PHE A 43 0.05 7.59 3.48
CA PHE A 43 -0.80 8.75 3.78
C PHE A 43 -0.09 10.06 3.46
N LEU A 44 -0.84 11.02 2.93
CA LEU A 44 -0.33 12.36 2.59
C LEU A 44 -0.36 13.32 3.80
N SER A 45 -1.08 12.97 4.88
CA SER A 45 -1.14 13.76 6.11
C SER A 45 -1.36 12.88 7.35
N LEU A 46 -0.98 13.40 8.53
CA LEU A 46 -1.24 12.75 9.81
C LEU A 46 -2.74 12.68 10.13
N THR A 47 -3.53 13.65 9.67
CA THR A 47 -4.98 13.67 9.86
C THR A 47 -5.65 12.54 9.08
N ASP A 48 -5.21 12.27 7.84
CA ASP A 48 -5.74 11.16 7.02
C ASP A 48 -5.38 9.80 7.62
N LEU A 49 -4.13 9.65 8.07
CA LEU A 49 -3.69 8.45 8.79
C LEU A 49 -4.55 8.22 10.03
N TYR A 50 -4.75 9.26 10.86
CA TYR A 50 -5.56 9.19 12.07
C TYR A 50 -7.00 8.77 11.76
N ALA A 51 -7.66 9.44 10.81
CA ALA A 51 -9.03 9.12 10.42
C ALA A 51 -9.16 7.67 9.94
N ARG A 52 -8.19 7.18 9.15
CA ARG A 52 -8.18 5.80 8.64
C ARG A 52 -8.01 4.77 9.75
N VAL A 53 -7.10 5.03 10.69
CA VAL A 53 -6.84 4.13 11.83
C VAL A 53 -8.02 4.10 12.78
N CYS A 54 -8.61 5.26 13.14
CA CYS A 54 -9.83 5.33 13.95
C CYS A 54 -10.98 4.57 13.30
N ALA A 55 -11.27 4.82 12.03
CA ALA A 55 -12.34 4.13 11.31
C ALA A 55 -12.13 2.60 11.23
N ARG A 56 -10.88 2.13 11.26
CA ARG A 56 -10.57 0.69 11.37
C ARG A 56 -10.82 0.19 12.79
N ALA A 57 -10.37 0.92 13.81
CA ALA A 57 -10.55 0.57 15.21
C ALA A 57 -12.04 0.46 15.58
N ASP A 58 -12.86 1.42 15.13
CA ASP A 58 -14.31 1.44 15.38
C ASP A 58 -15.05 0.22 14.82
N LYS A 59 -14.52 -0.37 13.74
CA LYS A 59 -15.09 -1.55 13.08
C LYS A 59 -14.45 -2.86 13.56
N ALA A 60 -13.31 -2.79 14.24
CA ALA A 60 -12.60 -3.97 14.68
C ALA A 60 -13.32 -4.61 15.87
N SER A 61 -13.48 -5.93 15.82
CA SER A 61 -14.01 -6.71 16.93
C SER A 61 -13.00 -7.77 17.33
N THR A 62 -13.00 -8.12 18.62
CA THR A 62 -12.15 -9.16 19.19
C THR A 62 -13.04 -10.15 19.92
N ARG A 63 -12.82 -11.44 19.69
CA ARG A 63 -13.50 -12.53 20.38
C ARG A 63 -12.53 -13.66 20.66
N ILE A 64 -12.70 -14.31 21.79
CA ILE A 64 -11.98 -15.53 22.14
C ILE A 64 -12.77 -16.70 21.56
N VAL A 65 -12.10 -17.59 20.86
CA VAL A 65 -12.68 -18.82 20.29
C VAL A 65 -11.84 -20.01 20.68
N GLU A 66 -12.50 -21.16 20.83
CA GLU A 66 -11.82 -22.42 21.03
C GLU A 66 -11.08 -22.82 19.76
N SER A 67 -9.79 -23.17 19.84
CA SER A 67 -8.98 -23.51 18.66
C SER A 67 -9.61 -24.65 17.83
N ARG A 68 -10.22 -25.64 18.49
CA ARG A 68 -10.92 -26.77 17.86
C ARG A 68 -12.19 -26.39 17.09
N SER A 69 -12.68 -25.16 17.27
CA SER A 69 -13.87 -24.65 16.58
C SER A 69 -13.54 -23.92 15.28
N LEU A 70 -12.25 -23.63 15.05
CA LEU A 70 -11.78 -23.14 13.76
C LEU A 70 -11.89 -24.25 12.73
N ARG A 71 -12.48 -23.94 11.58
CA ARG A 71 -12.62 -24.89 10.47
C ARG A 71 -11.66 -24.49 9.37
N VAL A 72 -10.99 -25.48 8.79
CA VAL A 72 -10.16 -25.30 7.60
C VAL A 72 -10.83 -26.07 6.46
N GLU A 73 -11.18 -25.35 5.40
CA GLU A 73 -11.73 -25.94 4.18
C GLU A 73 -10.64 -25.94 3.12
N ALA A 74 -10.23 -27.14 2.73
CA ALA A 74 -9.33 -27.38 1.61
C ALA A 74 -10.13 -27.95 0.44
N ARG A 75 -9.89 -27.43 -0.75
CA ARG A 75 -10.55 -27.90 -1.97
C ARG A 75 -9.62 -28.81 -2.77
N SER A 76 -10.03 -30.05 -2.99
CA SER A 76 -9.22 -31.04 -3.74
C SER A 76 -9.07 -30.67 -5.22
N ASP A 77 -9.99 -29.89 -5.77
CA ASP A 77 -9.94 -29.37 -7.14
C ASP A 77 -9.10 -28.09 -7.28
N ASN A 78 -8.64 -27.51 -6.18
CA ASN A 78 -7.74 -26.35 -6.17
C ASN A 78 -6.83 -26.39 -4.94
N ALA A 79 -5.63 -26.97 -5.11
CA ALA A 79 -4.64 -27.14 -4.07
C ALA A 79 -4.15 -25.82 -3.45
N GLU A 80 -4.33 -24.67 -4.12
CA GLU A 80 -3.94 -23.35 -3.60
C GLU A 80 -5.03 -22.73 -2.70
N ARG A 81 -6.22 -23.32 -2.62
CA ARG A 81 -7.36 -22.73 -1.94
C ARG A 81 -7.60 -23.37 -0.57
N LEU A 82 -6.87 -22.87 0.42
CA LEU A 82 -7.11 -23.11 1.85
C LEU A 82 -7.91 -21.94 2.46
N THR A 83 -9.05 -22.26 3.07
CA THR A 83 -9.93 -21.26 3.69
C THR A 83 -10.01 -21.50 5.19
N LEU A 84 -9.74 -20.48 5.99
CA LEU A 84 -9.90 -20.53 7.45
C LEU A 84 -11.22 -19.85 7.84
N LEU A 85 -12.06 -20.55 8.59
CA LEU A 85 -13.36 -20.06 9.05
C LEU A 85 -13.42 -20.11 10.57
N ALA A 86 -13.91 -19.04 11.18
CA ALA A 86 -14.14 -18.99 12.61
C ALA A 86 -15.61 -19.26 12.95
N PRO A 87 -15.91 -19.77 14.16
CA PRO A 87 -17.29 -20.12 14.51
C PRO A 87 -18.21 -18.89 14.44
N GLY A 88 -19.40 -19.06 13.87
CA GLY A 88 -20.41 -18.01 13.77
C GLY A 88 -20.13 -16.93 12.71
N ASP A 89 -19.11 -17.10 11.87
CA ASP A 89 -18.83 -16.23 10.74
C ASP A 89 -18.46 -17.06 9.50
N ASP A 90 -19.25 -16.93 8.45
CA ASP A 90 -19.03 -17.64 7.19
C ASP A 90 -18.00 -16.93 6.29
N HIS A 91 -17.50 -15.76 6.69
CA HIS A 91 -16.45 -15.08 5.96
C HIS A 91 -15.08 -15.72 6.23
N PRO A 92 -14.29 -16.00 5.17
CA PRO A 92 -12.90 -16.41 5.31
C PRO A 92 -12.06 -15.41 6.10
N ILE A 93 -11.31 -15.93 7.06
CA ILE A 93 -10.25 -15.18 7.73
C ILE A 93 -9.00 -15.24 6.86
N ALA A 94 -8.42 -14.07 6.57
CA ALA A 94 -7.09 -13.96 6.00
C ALA A 94 -6.09 -13.68 7.14
N PRO A 95 -5.41 -14.72 7.67
CA PRO A 95 -4.41 -14.51 8.71
C PRO A 95 -3.24 -13.68 8.19
N THR A 96 -2.73 -12.79 9.03
CA THR A 96 -1.41 -12.16 8.81
C THR A 96 -0.31 -13.20 9.00
N ASN A 97 0.89 -12.95 8.46
CA ASN A 97 2.07 -13.82 8.69
C ASN A 97 2.30 -14.15 10.17
N TRP A 98 2.10 -13.18 11.06
CA TRP A 98 2.23 -13.40 12.50
C TRP A 98 1.15 -14.35 13.04
N SER A 99 -0.13 -14.09 12.73
CA SER A 99 -1.23 -14.94 13.21
C SER A 99 -1.19 -16.34 12.61
N PHE A 100 -0.74 -16.48 11.36
CA PHE A 100 -0.51 -17.78 10.73
C PHE A 100 0.59 -18.57 11.43
N GLY A 101 1.69 -17.89 11.82
CA GLY A 101 2.75 -18.50 12.62
C GLY A 101 2.26 -18.96 14.00
N GLN A 102 1.38 -18.18 14.64
CA GLN A 102 0.74 -18.59 15.91
C GLN A 102 -0.13 -19.85 15.72
N LEU A 103 -0.97 -19.89 14.68
CA LEU A 103 -1.80 -21.06 14.35
C LEU A 103 -0.95 -22.30 14.07
N SER A 104 0.13 -22.14 13.28
CA SER A 104 1.06 -23.23 12.95
C SER A 104 1.74 -23.79 14.21
N SER A 105 2.12 -22.91 15.14
CA SER A 105 2.69 -23.29 16.44
C SER A 105 1.71 -24.06 17.32
N LEU A 106 0.42 -23.71 17.31
CA LEU A 106 -0.62 -24.42 18.07
C LEU A 106 -0.80 -25.87 17.61
N VAL A 107 -0.54 -26.17 16.33
CA VAL A 107 -0.63 -27.52 15.76
C VAL A 107 0.72 -28.24 15.67
N GLY A 108 1.81 -27.61 16.15
CA GLY A 108 3.16 -28.20 16.14
C GLY A 108 3.79 -28.33 14.76
N ALA A 109 3.32 -27.57 13.76
CA ALA A 109 3.86 -27.56 12.40
C ALA A 109 4.61 -26.24 12.13
N PRO A 110 5.81 -26.27 11.53
CA PRO A 110 6.46 -25.06 11.06
C PRO A 110 5.64 -24.39 9.95
N ALA A 111 5.39 -23.08 10.09
CA ALA A 111 4.67 -22.29 9.08
C ALA A 111 5.35 -22.31 7.70
N SER A 112 6.64 -22.60 7.61
CA SER A 112 7.37 -22.69 6.34
C SER A 112 7.01 -23.92 5.50
N TYR A 113 6.32 -24.91 6.08
CA TYR A 113 5.87 -26.11 5.38
C TYR A 113 4.42 -26.02 4.89
N LEU A 114 3.71 -24.93 5.21
CA LEU A 114 2.31 -24.67 4.92
C LEU A 114 2.16 -23.41 4.07
#